data_AF-A0A812KEB4-F1
#
_entry.id   AF-A0A812KEB4-F1
#
_cell.length_a   1.000
_cell.length_b   1.000
_cell.length_c   1.000
_cell.angle_alpha   90.00
_cell.angle_beta   90.00
_cell.angle_gamma   90.00
#
_symmetry.space_group_name_H-M   'P 1'
#
loop_
_entity.id
_entity.type
_entity.pdbx_description
1 polymer ?
#
loop_
_entity_poly.entity_id
_entity_poly.type
_entity_poly.pdbx_seq_one_letter_code
_entity_poly.pdbx_strand_id
1 'polypeptide(L)'
;MPARTKAQPRRFQLYLVRLAGFLTLVLMVMVTCIHTVNMIDQGSFQPSSREGEATVHSEAYAKSWEDSNHSQHRLEKWAEEELSPPTFQPSSTVKEPEIFETTSPQVPKTTSRKAPHVVPAASTKVTKVKNMGSPDRVHICFCSDDADLRPLAVAINSTMQYASRSEQLTFHVVTAEEKVATVERALIEILPPLQAQLVMHSNATLQAHIKSLISYRKSSGARKGLASPFNFAPFYLEEFLASWAGTAVPNRLVYMDSDVVLQADVTLLAKLDMGGYPVAAVEDCSQHFDLYIDFDELSDLGLKRAGLEPAECVFNRGVFVMDVQRWKKLQITQEIERWMARYREAKKDLYKFGLSQPPWLLALHDRYSHLSEKWNCRGLGRETLSLKELKELKADLKMDFKALQKAGLRPAGDQVQPYLASCSADAKLLHFNGKLKPWQADKWASRQRAPICLVHGQTLPQLQRKEVSGKTFVRCADLWSYFLSPEAENLLVRAAAAK
;
A
#
# COMPACT_ATOMS: atom_id res chain seq x y z
N MET A 1 47.97 48.70 -21.25
CA MET A 1 47.77 47.33 -21.76
C MET A 1 47.37 46.42 -20.59
N PRO A 2 46.54 45.38 -20.75
CA PRO A 2 45.97 44.82 -21.98
C PRO A 2 44.42 44.86 -22.03
N ALA A 3 43.90 44.35 -23.14
CA ALA A 3 42.59 44.62 -23.74
C ALA A 3 41.39 43.84 -23.16
N ARG A 4 40.22 44.49 -23.17
CA ARG A 4 38.88 43.90 -23.00
C ARG A 4 38.52 43.03 -24.21
N THR A 5 38.15 41.77 -23.97
CA THR A 5 37.55 40.87 -24.97
C THR A 5 36.03 40.80 -24.81
N LYS A 6 35.33 40.99 -25.94
CA LYS A 6 33.91 40.72 -26.20
C LYS A 6 33.71 39.23 -26.53
N ALA A 7 32.61 38.62 -26.07
CA ALA A 7 31.90 37.49 -26.71
C ALA A 7 30.50 37.36 -26.06
N GLN A 8 29.41 37.89 -26.66
CA GLN A 8 28.54 37.44 -27.76
C GLN A 8 27.39 36.47 -27.33
N PRO A 9 26.11 36.81 -27.60
CA PRO A 9 24.92 36.00 -27.27
C PRO A 9 24.48 35.15 -28.48
N ARG A 10 24.60 33.82 -28.43
CA ARG A 10 24.13 32.92 -29.52
C ARG A 10 23.09 31.88 -29.10
N ARG A 11 22.85 31.68 -27.79
CA ARG A 11 21.88 30.66 -27.32
C ARG A 11 20.43 31.14 -27.25
N PHE A 12 20.19 32.45 -27.09
CA PHE A 12 18.83 32.98 -26.96
C PHE A 12 18.10 33.12 -28.31
N GLN A 13 18.81 33.46 -29.39
CA GLN A 13 18.23 33.53 -30.74
C GLN A 13 17.84 32.15 -31.28
N LEU A 14 18.60 31.09 -30.96
CA LEU A 14 18.30 29.74 -31.43
C LEU A 14 17.02 29.17 -30.79
N TYR A 15 16.72 29.57 -29.55
CA TYR A 15 15.51 29.16 -28.83
C TYR A 15 14.25 29.84 -29.39
N LEU A 16 14.34 31.13 -29.72
CA LEU A 16 13.22 31.87 -30.32
C LEU A 16 12.89 31.38 -31.73
N VAL A 17 13.88 31.01 -32.54
CA VAL A 17 13.66 30.45 -33.88
C VAL A 17 12.99 29.07 -33.81
N ARG A 18 13.37 28.23 -32.83
CA ARG A 18 12.74 26.91 -32.62
C ARG A 18 11.30 27.01 -32.10
N LEU A 19 11.02 27.96 -31.22
CA LEU A 19 9.68 28.19 -30.70
C LEU A 19 8.75 28.75 -31.79
N ALA A 20 9.25 29.67 -32.63
CA ALA A 20 8.51 30.19 -33.78
C ALA A 20 8.19 29.08 -34.78
N GLY A 21 9.17 28.23 -35.14
CA GLY A 21 8.96 27.09 -36.04
C GLY A 21 7.95 26.06 -35.52
N PHE A 22 7.94 25.79 -34.21
CA PHE A 22 6.99 24.88 -33.59
C PHE A 22 5.55 25.46 -33.60
N LEU A 23 5.40 26.75 -33.33
CA LEU A 23 4.09 27.44 -33.41
C LEU A 23 3.56 27.49 -34.84
N THR A 24 4.42 27.70 -35.85
CA THR A 24 4.01 27.66 -37.27
C THR A 24 3.56 26.26 -37.69
N LEU A 25 4.23 25.20 -37.23
CA LEU A 25 3.85 23.82 -37.52
C LEU A 25 2.49 23.46 -36.89
N VAL A 26 2.25 23.87 -35.63
CA VAL A 26 0.97 23.64 -34.95
C VAL A 26 -0.17 24.40 -35.63
N LEU A 27 0.07 25.64 -36.07
CA LEU A 27 -0.90 26.41 -36.86
C LEU A 27 -1.18 25.77 -38.22
N MET A 28 -0.16 25.25 -38.92
CA MET A 28 -0.36 24.54 -40.19
C MET A 28 -1.19 23.27 -40.01
N VAL A 29 -0.94 22.47 -38.96
CA VAL A 29 -1.71 21.26 -38.64
C VAL A 29 -3.15 21.59 -38.25
N MET A 30 -3.37 22.66 -37.48
CA MET A 30 -4.72 23.12 -37.14
C MET A 30 -5.49 23.59 -38.39
N VAL A 31 -4.85 24.36 -39.28
CA VAL A 31 -5.48 24.86 -40.52
C VAL A 31 -5.77 23.71 -41.49
N THR A 32 -4.88 22.71 -41.61
CA THR A 32 -5.16 21.51 -42.40
C THR A 32 -6.28 20.69 -41.79
N CYS A 33 -6.32 20.47 -40.46
CA CYS A 33 -7.43 19.78 -39.81
C CYS A 33 -8.77 20.53 -40.04
N ILE A 34 -8.81 21.85 -39.93
CA ILE A 34 -10.02 22.65 -40.18
C ILE A 34 -10.45 22.58 -41.65
N HIS A 35 -9.50 22.62 -42.60
CA HIS A 35 -9.83 22.45 -44.01
C HIS A 35 -10.28 21.03 -44.36
N THR A 36 -9.72 20.00 -43.72
CA THR A 36 -10.11 18.60 -43.97
C THR A 36 -11.48 18.30 -43.38
N VAL A 37 -11.81 18.86 -42.21
CA VAL A 37 -13.15 18.75 -41.61
C VAL A 37 -14.19 19.51 -42.46
N ASN A 38 -13.86 20.70 -42.98
CA ASN A 38 -14.77 21.45 -43.87
C ASN A 38 -14.94 20.82 -45.27
N MET A 39 -13.96 20.04 -45.77
CA MET A 39 -14.06 19.34 -47.06
C MET A 39 -14.83 18.01 -46.95
N ILE A 40 -14.82 17.36 -45.78
CA ILE A 40 -15.61 16.14 -45.52
C ILE A 40 -17.11 16.47 -45.37
N ASP A 41 -17.45 17.69 -44.95
CA ASP A 41 -18.85 18.15 -44.78
C ASP A 41 -19.53 18.57 -46.10
N GLN A 42 -18.81 18.61 -47.23
CA GLN A 42 -19.35 18.98 -48.57
C GLN A 42 -19.29 17.87 -49.62
N GLY A 43 -19.09 16.61 -49.21
CA GLY A 43 -19.49 15.43 -50.00
C GLY A 43 -18.94 15.33 -51.44
N SER A 44 -17.69 15.70 -51.71
CA SER A 44 -17.09 15.47 -53.02
C SER A 44 -15.58 15.24 -52.96
N PHE A 45 -15.15 13.97 -53.03
CA PHE A 45 -13.79 13.63 -53.46
C PHE A 45 -13.75 12.29 -54.20
N GLN A 46 -13.33 12.33 -55.47
CA GLN A 46 -12.86 11.17 -56.24
C GLN A 46 -11.32 11.19 -56.27
N PRO A 47 -10.63 10.03 -56.28
CA PRO A 47 -9.18 9.99 -56.18
C PRO A 47 -8.52 10.21 -57.55
N SER A 48 -7.46 11.03 -57.58
CA SER A 48 -6.49 11.01 -58.68
C SER A 48 -5.09 10.76 -58.13
N SER A 49 -4.40 9.89 -58.86
CA SER A 49 -3.12 9.26 -58.61
C SER A 49 -1.94 10.24 -58.52
N ARG A 50 -1.12 10.12 -57.47
CA ARG A 50 0.34 10.32 -57.50
C ARG A 50 0.98 9.53 -56.36
N GLU A 51 1.54 8.38 -56.70
CA GLU A 51 2.39 7.57 -55.84
C GLU A 51 3.75 8.26 -55.65
N GLY A 52 4.27 8.19 -54.42
CA GLY A 52 5.66 8.55 -54.11
C GLY A 52 5.78 9.44 -52.88
N GLU A 53 5.37 8.93 -51.70
CA GLU A 53 5.88 9.34 -50.36
C GLU A 53 5.13 8.67 -49.18
N ALA A 54 4.14 7.80 -49.43
CA ALA A 54 3.32 7.16 -48.39
C ALA A 54 3.79 5.77 -47.90
N THR A 55 5.02 5.35 -48.19
CA THR A 55 5.49 3.98 -47.85
C THR A 55 6.28 3.86 -46.55
N VAL A 56 6.81 4.95 -45.97
CA VAL A 56 7.63 4.85 -44.75
C VAL A 56 6.80 4.92 -43.46
N HIS A 57 5.63 5.58 -43.48
CA HIS A 57 4.76 5.69 -42.31
C HIS A 57 3.75 4.54 -42.16
N SER A 58 3.39 3.85 -43.25
CA SER A 58 2.52 2.67 -43.21
C SER A 58 3.27 1.42 -42.72
N GLU A 59 4.55 1.27 -43.10
CA GLU A 59 5.42 0.18 -42.60
C GLU A 59 5.68 0.27 -41.10
N ALA A 60 5.84 1.47 -40.53
CA ALA A 60 6.03 1.65 -39.09
C ALA A 60 4.76 1.29 -38.28
N TYR A 61 3.57 1.57 -38.84
CA TYR A 61 2.30 1.18 -38.21
C TYR A 61 2.02 -0.31 -38.38
N ALA A 62 2.29 -0.87 -39.56
CA ALA A 62 2.16 -2.31 -39.83
C ALA A 62 3.11 -3.14 -38.97
N LYS A 63 4.36 -2.68 -38.78
CA LYS A 63 5.35 -3.34 -37.91
C LYS A 63 4.97 -3.29 -36.43
N SER A 64 4.42 -2.16 -35.96
CA SER A 64 3.86 -2.04 -34.60
C SER A 64 2.63 -2.94 -34.38
N TRP A 65 1.81 -3.12 -35.41
CA TRP A 65 0.63 -3.99 -35.38
C TRP A 65 1.02 -5.48 -35.46
N GLU A 66 2.02 -5.83 -36.27
CA GLU A 66 2.61 -7.17 -36.36
C GLU A 66 3.35 -7.53 -35.07
N ASP A 67 4.11 -6.63 -34.46
CA ASP A 67 4.79 -6.86 -33.17
C ASP A 67 3.79 -7.07 -32.02
N SER A 68 2.63 -6.38 -32.06
CA SER A 68 1.53 -6.54 -31.11
C SER A 68 0.78 -7.88 -31.30
N ASN A 69 0.58 -8.31 -32.54
CA ASN A 69 0.02 -9.63 -32.84
C ASN A 69 1.01 -10.75 -32.54
N HIS A 70 2.32 -10.54 -32.71
CA HIS A 70 3.36 -11.52 -32.42
C HIS A 70 3.59 -11.72 -30.92
N SER A 71 3.20 -10.74 -30.09
CA SER A 71 3.18 -10.85 -28.62
C SER A 71 1.87 -11.49 -28.11
N GLN A 72 0.72 -11.21 -28.73
CA GLN A 72 -0.53 -11.96 -28.47
C GLN A 72 -0.40 -13.44 -28.85
N HIS A 73 0.12 -13.73 -30.04
CA HIS A 73 0.25 -15.09 -30.53
C HIS A 73 1.31 -15.90 -29.75
N ARG A 74 2.37 -15.25 -29.23
CA ARG A 74 3.31 -15.90 -28.29
C ARG A 74 2.66 -16.29 -26.98
N LEU A 75 1.78 -15.45 -26.43
CA LEU A 75 1.08 -15.71 -25.16
C LEU A 75 0.00 -16.78 -25.30
N GLU A 76 -0.70 -16.81 -26.43
CA GLU A 76 -1.68 -17.86 -26.75
C GLU A 76 -0.99 -19.21 -26.97
N LYS A 77 0.13 -19.23 -27.70
CA LYS A 77 0.89 -20.45 -27.99
C LYS A 77 1.61 -21.01 -26.75
N TRP A 78 2.11 -20.16 -25.84
CA TRP A 78 2.65 -20.59 -24.55
C TRP A 78 1.59 -21.10 -23.56
N ALA A 79 0.33 -20.65 -23.68
CA ALA A 79 -0.74 -21.07 -22.79
C ALA A 79 -1.23 -22.50 -23.08
N GLU A 80 -0.90 -23.06 -24.25
CA GLU A 80 -1.32 -24.39 -24.68
C GLU A 80 -0.26 -25.49 -24.46
N GLU A 81 1.02 -25.16 -24.31
CA GLU A 81 2.12 -26.15 -24.43
C GLU A 81 2.70 -26.75 -23.13
N GLU A 82 2.28 -26.37 -21.93
CA GLU A 82 2.86 -26.90 -20.67
C GLU A 82 1.79 -27.41 -19.69
N LEU A 83 1.13 -28.51 -20.07
CA LEU A 83 0.24 -29.32 -19.22
C LEU A 83 0.89 -30.68 -18.92
N SER A 84 1.66 -30.77 -17.84
CA SER A 84 1.79 -31.96 -16.99
C SER A 84 2.59 -31.62 -15.71
N PRO A 85 2.08 -31.88 -14.49
CA PRO A 85 2.79 -31.58 -13.25
C PRO A 85 3.65 -32.77 -12.76
N PRO A 86 4.81 -32.56 -12.12
CA PRO A 86 5.30 -33.50 -11.13
C PRO A 86 4.60 -33.25 -9.78
N THR A 87 4.03 -34.33 -9.24
CA THR A 87 3.43 -34.42 -7.91
C THR A 87 4.45 -34.14 -6.80
N PHE A 88 4.17 -33.16 -5.96
CA PHE A 88 4.83 -32.96 -4.66
C PHE A 88 3.78 -33.02 -3.55
N GLN A 89 4.02 -33.85 -2.53
CA GLN A 89 3.13 -33.99 -1.37
C GLN A 89 3.54 -33.02 -0.27
N PRO A 90 2.61 -32.23 0.32
CA PRO A 90 2.89 -31.47 1.52
C PRO A 90 2.78 -32.34 2.78
N SER A 91 3.79 -32.24 3.65
CA SER A 91 3.82 -32.86 4.98
C SER A 91 3.02 -32.05 6.00
N SER A 92 2.12 -32.74 6.70
CA SER A 92 1.56 -32.48 8.04
C SER A 92 1.25 -31.03 8.45
N THR A 93 -0.03 -30.66 8.30
CA THR A 93 -0.69 -29.53 8.95
C THR A 93 -0.97 -29.80 10.44
N VAL A 94 -0.65 -28.81 11.29
CA VAL A 94 -1.20 -28.68 12.64
C VAL A 94 -2.66 -28.24 12.52
N LYS A 95 -3.58 -28.97 13.17
CA LYS A 95 -5.02 -28.68 13.16
C LYS A 95 -5.34 -27.48 14.06
N GLU A 96 -5.96 -26.44 13.48
CA GLU A 96 -6.78 -25.48 14.25
C GLU A 96 -8.11 -26.14 14.67
N PRO A 97 -8.68 -25.79 15.84
CA PRO A 97 -9.94 -26.35 16.32
C PRO A 97 -11.15 -25.74 15.58
N GLU A 98 -12.12 -26.60 15.27
CA GLU A 98 -13.41 -26.26 14.65
C GLU A 98 -14.21 -25.27 15.51
N ILE A 99 -14.67 -24.18 14.90
CA ILE A 99 -15.61 -23.23 15.52
C ILE A 99 -17.03 -23.67 15.17
N PHE A 100 -17.81 -23.93 16.21
CA PHE A 100 -19.24 -24.22 16.16
C PHE A 100 -20.03 -23.13 15.41
N GLU A 101 -20.85 -23.56 14.45
CA GLU A 101 -21.91 -22.75 13.84
C GLU A 101 -22.87 -22.23 14.92
N THR A 102 -22.89 -20.91 15.12
CA THR A 102 -23.98 -20.27 15.86
C THR A 102 -25.03 -19.75 14.89
N THR A 103 -26.20 -20.37 14.97
CA THR A 103 -27.42 -20.03 14.26
C THR A 103 -27.82 -18.56 14.47
N SER A 104 -28.16 -17.90 13.36
CA SER A 104 -28.67 -16.53 13.27
C SER A 104 -29.92 -16.29 14.14
N PRO A 105 -30.00 -15.21 14.95
CA PRO A 105 -31.27 -14.82 15.57
C PRO A 105 -32.19 -14.12 14.55
N GLN A 106 -33.43 -14.58 14.46
CA GLN A 106 -34.48 -13.94 13.69
C GLN A 106 -34.91 -12.59 14.31
N VAL A 107 -35.15 -11.62 13.44
CA VAL A 107 -35.67 -10.28 13.76
C VAL A 107 -37.19 -10.34 14.02
N PRO A 108 -37.71 -9.87 15.16
CA PRO A 108 -39.14 -9.62 15.31
C PRO A 108 -39.49 -8.26 14.70
N LYS A 109 -40.50 -8.24 13.82
CA LYS A 109 -41.18 -7.04 13.33
C LYS A 109 -42.12 -6.50 14.41
N THR A 110 -42.06 -5.19 14.73
CA THR A 110 -43.26 -4.37 15.02
C THR A 110 -42.98 -2.86 15.07
N THR A 111 -43.70 -2.13 14.21
CA THR A 111 -44.43 -0.85 14.40
C THR A 111 -43.70 0.44 14.84
N SER A 112 -43.55 1.35 13.88
CA SER A 112 -44.06 2.74 13.86
C SER A 112 -44.25 3.47 15.21
N ARG A 113 -43.37 4.45 15.49
CA ARG A 113 -43.76 5.70 16.19
C ARG A 113 -42.77 6.85 15.93
N LYS A 114 -43.37 8.05 15.95
CA LYS A 114 -42.91 9.37 15.49
C LYS A 114 -41.60 9.89 16.10
N ALA A 115 -40.91 10.72 15.31
CA ALA A 115 -39.79 11.58 15.71
C ALA A 115 -40.18 12.62 16.77
N PRO A 116 -39.23 13.06 17.61
CA PRO A 116 -39.30 14.38 18.22
C PRO A 116 -38.05 15.25 17.97
N HIS A 117 -38.37 16.47 17.54
CA HIS A 117 -37.79 17.80 17.81
C HIS A 117 -36.34 18.01 18.29
N VAL A 118 -35.72 18.95 17.56
CA VAL A 118 -34.55 19.79 17.88
C VAL A 118 -34.83 20.78 19.02
N VAL A 119 -33.94 20.87 20.02
CA VAL A 119 -33.73 22.00 20.97
C VAL A 119 -32.24 21.95 21.44
N PRO A 120 -31.57 23.04 21.91
CA PRO A 120 -30.31 23.52 21.34
C PRO A 120 -29.08 23.31 22.25
N ALA A 121 -27.92 23.70 21.73
CA ALA A 121 -26.60 23.64 22.33
C ALA A 121 -26.51 24.14 23.79
N ALA A 122 -25.85 23.34 24.65
CA ALA A 122 -25.32 23.78 25.93
C ALA A 122 -24.05 23.00 26.32
N SER A 123 -22.95 23.74 26.46
CA SER A 123 -21.81 23.52 27.35
C SER A 123 -21.03 22.19 27.25
N THR A 124 -19.96 22.23 26.45
CA THR A 124 -18.90 21.21 26.42
C THR A 124 -18.14 21.19 27.74
N LYS A 125 -18.52 20.30 28.65
CA LYS A 125 -17.66 19.91 29.78
C LYS A 125 -16.57 18.99 29.28
N VAL A 126 -15.32 19.35 29.59
CA VAL A 126 -14.11 18.55 29.40
C VAL A 126 -14.32 17.15 29.99
N THR A 127 -14.38 16.13 29.15
CA THR A 127 -14.36 14.73 29.60
C THR A 127 -12.92 14.35 29.93
N LYS A 128 -12.48 14.59 31.17
CA LYS A 128 -11.39 13.80 31.76
C LYS A 128 -11.91 12.38 31.90
N VAL A 129 -11.60 11.50 30.94
CA VAL A 129 -11.77 10.06 31.15
C VAL A 129 -10.78 9.65 32.23
N LYS A 130 -11.32 9.25 33.39
CA LYS A 130 -10.52 8.71 34.49
C LYS A 130 -9.65 7.57 33.97
N ASN A 131 -8.37 7.62 34.32
CA ASN A 131 -7.42 6.52 34.14
C ASN A 131 -7.87 5.37 35.05
N MET A 132 -8.71 4.47 34.50
CA MET A 132 -8.95 3.16 35.08
C MET A 132 -8.05 2.20 34.31
N GLY A 133 -6.98 1.73 34.95
CA GLY A 133 -6.25 0.56 34.50
C GLY A 133 -7.23 -0.60 34.35
N SER A 134 -7.66 -0.84 33.12
CA SER A 134 -8.42 -2.02 32.73
C SER A 134 -7.42 -3.07 32.26
N PRO A 135 -7.46 -4.32 32.78
CA PRO A 135 -6.51 -5.37 32.41
C PRO A 135 -6.54 -5.79 30.93
N ASP A 136 -7.59 -5.44 30.18
CA ASP A 136 -7.87 -6.02 28.86
C ASP A 136 -8.00 -4.96 27.75
N ARG A 137 -7.17 -3.90 27.76
CA ARG A 137 -7.12 -2.97 26.62
C ARG A 137 -6.27 -3.56 25.49
N VAL A 138 -6.71 -3.32 24.25
CA VAL A 138 -5.93 -3.67 23.05
C VAL A 138 -5.20 -2.44 22.56
N HIS A 139 -3.88 -2.52 22.53
CA HIS A 139 -3.00 -1.41 22.17
C HIS A 139 -2.58 -1.52 20.72
N ILE A 140 -3.04 -0.58 19.90
CA ILE A 140 -2.75 -0.50 18.48
C ILE A 140 -1.82 0.68 18.23
N CYS A 141 -0.72 0.46 17.53
CA CYS A 141 0.29 1.46 17.25
C CYS A 141 0.33 1.80 15.75
N PHE A 142 0.37 3.10 15.47
CA PHE A 142 0.66 3.65 14.14
C PHE A 142 1.85 4.60 14.23
N CYS A 143 2.69 4.64 13.19
CA CYS A 143 3.77 5.60 13.07
C CYS A 143 3.65 6.34 11.74
N SER A 144 3.56 7.67 11.77
CA SER A 144 3.48 8.45 10.54
C SER A 144 3.90 9.90 10.74
N ASP A 145 4.62 10.42 9.76
CA ASP A 145 4.84 11.85 9.54
C ASP A 145 4.12 12.39 8.31
N ASP A 146 3.16 11.66 7.76
CA ASP A 146 2.41 12.13 6.60
C ASP A 146 1.55 13.34 6.97
N ALA A 147 1.53 14.33 6.07
CA ALA A 147 0.64 15.47 6.21
C ALA A 147 -0.81 15.12 5.83
N ASP A 148 -1.00 14.10 5.00
CA ASP A 148 -2.30 13.59 4.61
C ASP A 148 -2.74 12.53 5.62
N LEU A 149 -3.72 12.88 6.46
CA LEU A 149 -4.18 12.01 7.55
C LEU A 149 -5.27 11.03 7.12
N ARG A 150 -5.73 11.09 5.87
CA ARG A 150 -6.78 10.18 5.38
C ARG A 150 -6.41 8.69 5.54
N PRO A 151 -5.18 8.23 5.26
CA PRO A 151 -4.79 6.84 5.47
C PRO A 151 -4.95 6.43 6.95
N LEU A 152 -4.37 7.22 7.85
CA LEU A 152 -4.46 6.98 9.29
C LEU A 152 -5.90 6.99 9.80
N ALA A 153 -6.72 7.92 9.32
CA ALA A 153 -8.13 8.00 9.68
C ALA A 153 -8.91 6.75 9.23
N VAL A 154 -8.68 6.27 7.99
CA VAL A 154 -9.29 5.03 7.48
C VAL A 154 -8.82 3.81 8.26
N ALA A 155 -7.53 3.71 8.58
CA ALA A 155 -7.00 2.61 9.38
C ALA A 155 -7.64 2.57 10.77
N ILE A 156 -7.75 3.72 11.46
CA ILE A 156 -8.40 3.82 12.77
C ILE A 156 -9.90 3.50 12.66
N ASN A 157 -10.61 4.11 11.70
CA ASN A 157 -12.06 3.95 11.57
C ASN A 157 -12.44 2.51 11.20
N SER A 158 -11.76 1.89 10.24
CA SER A 158 -11.99 0.47 9.89
C SER A 158 -11.70 -0.43 11.09
N THR A 159 -10.62 -0.20 11.83
CA THR A 159 -10.32 -0.96 13.05
C THR A 159 -11.44 -0.85 14.09
N MET A 160 -11.96 0.35 14.34
CA MET A 160 -13.07 0.55 15.28
C MET A 160 -14.36 -0.13 14.82
N GLN A 161 -14.68 -0.08 13.52
CA GLN A 161 -15.93 -0.65 12.99
C GLN A 161 -15.96 -2.18 13.01
N TYR A 162 -14.80 -2.84 12.84
CA TYR A 162 -14.71 -4.30 12.88
C TYR A 162 -14.38 -4.88 14.27
N ALA A 163 -13.97 -4.05 15.22
CA ALA A 163 -13.71 -4.51 16.58
C ALA A 163 -15.02 -4.90 17.28
N SER A 164 -15.01 -6.05 17.95
CA SER A 164 -16.15 -6.47 18.79
C SER A 164 -16.47 -5.49 19.91
N ARG A 165 -15.44 -4.81 20.44
CA ARG A 165 -15.53 -3.85 21.54
C ARG A 165 -14.58 -2.68 21.34
N SER A 166 -15.03 -1.69 20.57
CA SER A 166 -14.22 -0.52 20.22
C SER A 166 -13.77 0.30 21.44
N GLU A 167 -14.49 0.24 22.57
CA GLU A 167 -14.16 0.94 23.81
C GLU A 167 -12.94 0.39 24.56
N GLN A 168 -12.53 -0.85 24.22
CA GLN A 168 -11.32 -1.48 24.75
C GLN A 168 -10.05 -1.07 23.99
N LEU A 169 -10.19 -0.42 22.83
CA LEU A 169 -9.05 -0.08 22.00
C LEU A 169 -8.33 1.18 22.49
N THR A 170 -7.00 1.14 22.50
CA THR A 170 -6.17 2.33 22.63
C THR A 170 -5.31 2.46 21.39
N PHE A 171 -5.52 3.53 20.64
CA PHE A 171 -4.72 3.92 19.49
C PHE A 171 -3.55 4.79 19.96
N HIS A 172 -2.34 4.29 19.80
CA HIS A 172 -1.09 4.99 20.03
C HIS A 172 -0.57 5.50 18.67
N VAL A 173 -0.55 6.82 18.48
CA VAL A 173 -0.05 7.43 17.24
C VAL A 173 1.29 8.10 17.53
N VAL A 174 2.36 7.56 16.94
CA VAL A 174 3.70 8.14 16.98
C VAL A 174 3.87 9.08 15.79
N THR A 175 4.11 10.36 16.06
CA THR A 175 4.35 11.38 15.03
C THR A 175 5.42 12.39 15.48
N ALA A 176 5.77 13.32 14.60
CA ALA A 176 6.75 14.36 14.92
C ALA A 176 6.17 15.32 15.97
N GLU A 177 7.02 15.81 16.88
CA GLU A 177 6.59 16.62 18.03
C GLU A 177 5.77 17.84 17.61
N GLU A 178 6.19 18.53 16.55
CA GLU A 178 5.50 19.69 16.00
C GLU A 178 4.15 19.36 15.35
N LYS A 179 3.87 18.08 15.07
CA LYS A 179 2.62 17.62 14.45
C LYS A 179 1.61 17.10 15.46
N VAL A 180 2.01 16.76 16.68
CA VAL A 180 1.15 16.11 17.70
C VAL A 180 -0.20 16.81 17.84
N ALA A 181 -0.21 18.11 18.15
CA ALA A 181 -1.44 18.85 18.39
C ALA A 181 -2.33 18.98 17.14
N THR A 182 -1.73 19.09 15.95
CA THR A 182 -2.48 19.20 14.69
C THR A 182 -3.09 17.85 14.31
N VAL A 183 -2.32 16.77 14.43
CA VAL A 183 -2.79 15.41 14.12
C VAL A 183 -3.89 15.00 15.09
N GLU A 184 -3.70 15.21 16.39
CA GLU A 184 -4.70 14.87 17.41
C GLU A 184 -6.03 15.57 17.15
N ARG A 185 -5.98 16.90 16.97
CA ARG A 185 -7.18 17.70 16.69
C ARG A 185 -7.89 17.24 15.43
N ALA A 186 -7.14 17.03 14.35
CA ALA A 186 -7.70 16.59 13.08
C ALA A 186 -8.34 15.20 13.22
N LEU A 187 -7.68 14.24 13.88
CA LEU A 187 -8.24 12.91 14.11
C LEU A 187 -9.53 12.97 14.94
N ILE A 188 -9.57 13.78 16.01
CA ILE A 188 -10.78 13.96 16.83
C ILE A 188 -11.93 14.59 16.02
N GLU A 189 -11.60 15.52 15.10
CA GLU A 189 -12.60 16.23 14.28
C GLU A 189 -13.18 15.35 13.17
N ILE A 190 -12.35 14.53 12.52
CA ILE A 190 -12.76 13.75 11.33
C ILE A 190 -13.32 12.36 11.66
N LEU A 191 -12.89 11.77 12.78
CA LEU A 191 -13.31 10.42 13.13
C LEU A 191 -14.72 10.48 13.74
N PRO A 192 -15.57 9.47 13.50
CA PRO A 192 -16.78 9.30 14.28
C PRO A 192 -16.46 9.34 15.78
N PRO A 193 -17.41 9.73 16.65
CA PRO A 193 -17.17 9.83 18.09
C PRO A 193 -16.41 8.61 18.61
N LEU A 194 -15.16 8.84 19.01
CA LEU A 194 -14.24 7.77 19.38
C LEU A 194 -14.76 7.09 20.65
N GLN A 195 -15.16 5.84 20.50
CA GLN A 195 -15.40 4.96 21.64
C GLN A 195 -14.07 4.48 22.23
N ALA A 196 -13.01 4.47 21.41
CA ALA A 196 -11.65 4.13 21.76
C ALA A 196 -10.88 5.30 22.41
N GLN A 197 -9.74 4.99 23.04
CA GLN A 197 -8.77 6.01 23.47
C GLN A 197 -7.80 6.33 22.34
N LEU A 198 -7.49 7.61 22.15
CA LEU A 198 -6.43 8.10 21.28
C LEU A 198 -5.31 8.69 22.14
N VAL A 199 -4.08 8.26 21.90
CA VAL A 199 -2.89 8.73 22.62
C VAL A 199 -1.81 9.07 21.62
N MET A 200 -1.34 10.31 21.66
CA MET A 200 -0.24 10.78 20.83
C MET A 200 1.10 10.59 21.52
N HIS A 201 2.11 10.20 20.75
CA HIS A 201 3.49 10.02 21.21
C HIS A 201 4.43 10.78 20.27
N SER A 202 5.44 11.40 20.87
CA SER A 202 6.56 12.00 20.13
C SER A 202 7.81 12.01 21.00
N ASN A 203 8.97 11.95 20.37
CA ASN A 203 10.26 12.05 21.05
C ASN A 203 11.30 12.56 20.03
N ALA A 204 11.57 13.86 20.06
CA ALA A 204 12.46 14.51 19.08
C ALA A 204 13.89 13.98 19.15
N THR A 205 14.40 13.67 20.35
CA THR A 205 15.73 13.09 20.55
C THR A 205 15.83 11.71 19.92
N LEU A 206 14.86 10.83 20.18
CA LEU A 206 14.81 9.50 19.59
C LEU A 206 14.62 9.56 18.08
N GLN A 207 13.75 10.46 17.59
CA GLN A 207 13.59 10.70 16.16
C GLN A 207 14.91 11.13 15.49
N ALA A 208 15.67 12.03 16.11
CA ALA A 208 16.98 12.47 15.62
C ALA A 208 18.01 11.34 15.63
N HIS A 209 18.01 10.50 16.68
CA HIS A 209 18.82 9.29 16.76
C HIS A 209 18.51 8.32 15.63
N ILE A 210 17.24 7.95 15.45
CA ILE A 210 16.78 7.09 14.34
C ILE A 210 17.25 7.66 13.00
N LYS A 211 17.04 8.97 12.78
CA LYS A 211 17.47 9.66 11.55
C LYS A 211 18.97 9.54 11.31
N SER A 212 19.79 9.59 12.35
CA SER A 212 21.26 9.45 12.24
C SER A 212 21.71 8.05 11.81
N LEU A 213 20.85 7.03 12.04
CA LEU A 213 21.13 5.65 11.66
C LEU A 213 20.77 5.33 10.20
N ILE A 214 19.83 6.09 9.61
CA ILE A 214 19.30 5.81 8.27
C ILE A 214 20.31 6.19 7.20
N SER A 215 20.66 5.20 6.37
CA SER A 215 21.50 5.41 5.18
C SER A 215 20.67 5.22 3.91
N TYR A 216 20.49 6.30 3.14
CA TYR A 216 19.86 6.23 1.82
C TYR A 216 20.93 6.30 0.73
N ARG A 217 20.92 5.31 -0.17
CA ARG A 217 21.81 5.25 -1.33
C ARG A 217 20.96 5.12 -2.59
N LYS A 218 21.29 5.88 -3.63
CA LYS A 218 20.53 5.81 -4.89
C LYS A 218 20.71 4.47 -5.60
N SER A 219 21.88 3.85 -5.43
CA SER A 219 22.26 2.57 -6.03
C SER A 219 21.48 1.38 -5.48
N SER A 220 20.88 1.49 -4.29
CA SER A 220 20.13 0.39 -3.68
C SER A 220 18.77 0.13 -4.34
N GLY A 221 18.32 1.00 -5.26
CA GLY A 221 16.98 0.92 -5.85
C GLY A 221 15.85 1.29 -4.88
N ALA A 222 16.16 1.66 -3.63
CA ALA A 222 15.16 2.14 -2.68
C ALA A 222 14.64 3.53 -3.08
N ARG A 223 13.38 3.81 -2.75
CA ARG A 223 12.78 5.14 -2.96
C ARG A 223 13.19 6.09 -1.84
N LYS A 224 13.50 7.35 -2.18
CA LYS A 224 13.89 8.39 -1.19
C LYS A 224 12.90 8.55 -0.03
N GLY A 225 11.59 8.44 -0.29
CA GLY A 225 10.55 8.55 0.73
C GLY A 225 10.63 7.47 1.82
N LEU A 226 11.29 6.33 1.56
CA LEU A 226 11.48 5.30 2.57
C LEU A 226 12.45 5.73 3.69
N ALA A 227 13.23 6.80 3.47
CA ALA A 227 14.20 7.31 4.45
C ALA A 227 13.57 8.17 5.57
N SER A 228 12.24 8.23 5.66
CA SER A 228 11.57 8.84 6.82
C SER A 228 11.91 8.05 8.10
N PRO A 229 12.28 8.73 9.21
CA PRO A 229 12.42 8.11 10.52
C PRO A 229 11.17 7.34 10.99
N PHE A 230 9.98 7.73 10.52
CA PHE A 230 8.74 7.09 10.92
C PHE A 230 8.51 5.71 10.28
N ASN A 231 9.26 5.37 9.23
CA ASN A 231 9.31 3.99 8.71
C ASN A 231 10.16 3.05 9.61
N PHE A 232 10.92 3.61 10.56
CA PHE A 232 11.77 2.90 11.51
C PHE A 232 11.26 3.02 12.95
N ALA A 233 10.49 4.06 13.27
CA ALA A 233 9.83 4.26 14.56
C ALA A 233 9.10 3.02 15.13
N PRO A 234 8.52 2.12 14.33
CA PRO A 234 7.87 0.91 14.87
C PRO A 234 8.85 -0.05 15.58
N PHE A 235 10.15 0.08 15.34
CA PHE A 235 11.17 -0.69 16.04
C PHE A 235 11.49 -0.14 17.44
N TYR A 236 10.92 1.02 17.79
CA TYR A 236 11.19 1.74 19.04
C TYR A 236 9.89 2.05 19.80
N LEU A 237 8.81 1.30 19.54
CA LEU A 237 7.50 1.55 20.16
C LEU A 237 7.60 1.55 21.69
N GLU A 238 8.42 0.65 22.24
CA GLU A 238 8.65 0.55 23.68
C GLU A 238 9.34 1.76 24.29
N GLU A 239 10.11 2.51 23.50
CA GLU A 239 10.78 3.74 23.92
C GLU A 239 9.87 4.96 23.73
N PHE A 240 9.14 5.03 22.62
CA PHE A 240 8.14 6.09 22.40
C PHE A 240 7.03 6.04 23.46
N LEU A 241 6.57 4.85 23.84
CA LEU A 241 5.52 4.68 24.84
C LEU A 241 6.04 4.74 26.29
N ALA A 242 7.36 4.79 26.52
CA ALA A 242 7.93 4.79 27.88
C ALA A 242 7.50 6.02 28.71
N SER A 243 7.22 7.14 28.06
CA SER A 243 6.76 8.37 28.70
C SER A 243 5.24 8.46 28.82
N TRP A 244 4.50 7.40 28.46
CA TRP A 244 3.04 7.40 28.44
C TRP A 244 2.45 7.58 29.85
N ALA A 245 2.24 8.85 30.22
CA ALA A 245 1.49 9.34 31.38
C ALA A 245 1.77 8.63 32.73
N GLY A 246 3.02 8.19 32.97
CA GLY A 246 3.39 7.48 34.20
C GLY A 246 2.81 6.06 34.32
N THR A 247 2.33 5.49 33.20
CA THR A 247 1.85 4.11 33.11
C THR A 247 2.93 3.20 32.52
N ALA A 248 2.95 1.94 32.93
CA ALA A 248 3.85 0.96 32.35
C ALA A 248 3.51 0.74 30.87
N VAL A 249 4.54 0.56 30.03
CA VAL A 249 4.36 0.20 28.62
C VAL A 249 3.58 -1.12 28.56
N PRO A 250 2.51 -1.23 27.75
CA PRO A 250 1.77 -2.47 27.59
C PRO A 250 2.69 -3.61 27.16
N ASN A 251 2.48 -4.81 27.71
CA ASN A 251 3.29 -5.97 27.35
C ASN A 251 3.07 -6.42 25.89
N ARG A 252 1.93 -6.07 25.30
CA ARG A 252 1.57 -6.45 23.94
C ARG A 252 1.08 -5.26 23.13
N LEU A 253 1.66 -5.10 21.94
CA LEU A 253 1.33 -4.04 21.00
C LEU A 253 1.02 -4.66 19.63
N VAL A 254 -0.03 -4.18 18.96
CA VAL A 254 -0.31 -4.50 17.56
C VAL A 254 0.15 -3.30 16.73
N TYR A 255 1.15 -3.46 15.89
CA TYR A 255 1.58 -2.43 14.96
C TYR A 255 0.93 -2.61 13.59
N MET A 256 0.53 -1.50 12.98
CA MET A 256 0.05 -1.47 11.60
C MET A 256 0.56 -0.22 10.87
N ASP A 257 0.91 -0.35 9.60
CA ASP A 257 1.15 0.79 8.72
C ASP A 257 -0.15 1.59 8.52
N SER A 258 -0.05 2.87 8.17
CA SER A 258 -1.21 3.76 8.03
C SER A 258 -2.05 3.49 6.78
N ASP A 259 -1.56 2.70 5.84
CA ASP A 259 -2.22 2.43 4.55
C ASP A 259 -2.93 1.06 4.53
N VAL A 260 -3.53 0.70 5.66
CA VAL A 260 -4.29 -0.53 5.84
C VAL A 260 -5.80 -0.29 6.00
N VAL A 261 -6.59 -1.31 5.71
CA VAL A 261 -8.01 -1.40 6.06
C VAL A 261 -8.24 -2.71 6.79
N LEU A 262 -8.79 -2.65 8.00
CA LEU A 262 -9.20 -3.85 8.73
C LEU A 262 -10.55 -4.37 8.25
N GLN A 263 -10.65 -5.70 8.20
CA GLN A 263 -11.87 -6.44 7.85
C GLN A 263 -12.18 -7.55 8.87
N ALA A 264 -11.51 -7.54 10.02
CA ALA A 264 -11.72 -8.49 11.10
C ALA A 264 -11.42 -7.85 12.47
N ASP A 265 -11.84 -8.52 13.54
CA ASP A 265 -11.61 -8.07 14.90
C ASP A 265 -10.13 -8.11 15.29
N VAL A 266 -9.53 -6.93 15.52
CA VAL A 266 -8.13 -6.75 15.92
C VAL A 266 -7.79 -7.42 17.27
N THR A 267 -8.79 -7.65 18.14
CA THR A 267 -8.54 -8.29 19.44
C THR A 267 -8.00 -9.72 19.30
N LEU A 268 -8.22 -10.37 18.15
CA LEU A 268 -7.65 -11.67 17.81
C LEU A 268 -6.11 -11.62 17.75
N LEU A 269 -5.52 -10.55 17.22
CA LEU A 269 -4.07 -10.36 17.19
C LEU A 269 -3.50 -10.13 18.59
N ALA A 270 -4.20 -9.37 19.42
CA ALA A 270 -3.76 -9.09 20.78
C ALA A 270 -3.79 -10.34 21.69
N LYS A 271 -4.64 -11.31 21.41
CA LYS A 271 -4.77 -12.55 22.21
C LYS A 271 -3.99 -13.73 21.65
N LEU A 272 -3.29 -13.53 20.53
CA LEU A 272 -2.51 -14.58 19.88
C LEU A 272 -1.47 -15.19 20.84
N ASP A 273 -1.34 -16.51 20.80
CA ASP A 273 -0.19 -17.20 21.35
C ASP A 273 1.00 -17.05 20.39
N MET A 274 2.03 -16.36 20.86
CA MET A 274 3.24 -16.07 20.08
C MET A 274 4.32 -17.13 20.31
N GLY A 275 4.06 -18.22 21.03
CA GLY A 275 5.02 -19.31 21.24
C GLY A 275 6.34 -18.89 21.90
N GLY A 276 6.32 -17.78 22.65
CA GLY A 276 7.52 -17.19 23.27
C GLY A 276 8.44 -16.40 22.32
N TYR A 277 8.02 -16.17 21.07
CA TYR A 277 8.71 -15.28 20.13
C TYR A 277 8.46 -13.80 20.48
N PRO A 278 9.40 -12.89 20.20
CA PRO A 278 9.23 -11.46 20.42
C PRO A 278 8.22 -10.80 19.46
N VAL A 279 7.96 -11.44 18.31
CA VAL A 279 7.11 -10.92 17.25
C VAL A 279 6.23 -12.02 16.65
N ALA A 280 5.03 -11.64 16.21
CA ALA A 280 4.24 -12.39 15.26
C ALA A 280 4.07 -11.55 13.99
N ALA A 281 4.41 -12.08 12.82
CA ALA A 281 4.38 -11.38 11.55
C ALA A 281 3.88 -12.29 10.42
N VAL A 282 3.38 -11.69 9.34
CA VAL A 282 2.91 -12.45 8.17
C VAL A 282 4.08 -12.75 7.24
N GLU A 283 4.32 -14.03 7.01
CA GLU A 283 5.25 -14.51 5.99
C GLU A 283 4.67 -14.31 4.58
N ASP A 284 5.53 -13.99 3.62
CA ASP A 284 5.21 -13.71 2.23
C ASP A 284 6.20 -14.44 1.32
N CYS A 285 5.86 -15.66 0.93
CA CYS A 285 6.64 -16.49 0.03
C CYS A 285 6.57 -16.06 -1.44
N SER A 286 5.84 -15.00 -1.77
CA SER A 286 5.92 -14.39 -3.12
C SER A 286 7.21 -13.58 -3.29
N GLN A 287 7.93 -13.30 -2.21
CA GLN A 287 9.18 -12.56 -2.18
C GLN A 287 10.20 -13.29 -1.31
N HIS A 288 11.46 -13.28 -1.75
CA HIS A 288 12.54 -13.92 -1.01
C HIS A 288 13.53 -12.90 -0.44
N PHE A 289 14.38 -13.35 0.48
CA PHE A 289 15.38 -12.50 1.14
C PHE A 289 16.34 -11.82 0.14
N ASP A 290 16.72 -12.51 -0.94
CA ASP A 290 17.62 -12.01 -1.99
C ASP A 290 17.09 -10.81 -2.78
N LEU A 291 15.76 -10.58 -2.74
CA LEU A 291 15.16 -9.36 -3.25
C LEU A 291 15.62 -8.13 -2.47
N TYR A 292 15.83 -8.27 -1.16
CA TYR A 292 16.09 -7.16 -0.26
C TYR A 292 17.54 -7.09 0.24
N ILE A 293 18.28 -8.20 0.16
CA ILE A 293 19.62 -8.34 0.72
C ILE A 293 20.56 -8.82 -0.37
N ASP A 294 21.71 -8.17 -0.50
CA ASP A 294 22.78 -8.66 -1.34
C ASP A 294 23.55 -9.77 -0.61
N PHE A 295 23.32 -11.04 -0.99
CA PHE A 295 23.95 -12.19 -0.34
C PHE A 295 25.45 -12.34 -0.63
N ASP A 296 25.92 -11.81 -1.77
CA ASP A 296 27.34 -11.79 -2.09
C ASP A 296 28.05 -10.79 -1.16
N GLU A 297 27.51 -9.57 -1.04
CA GLU A 297 28.06 -8.58 -0.09
C GLU A 297 27.90 -9.04 1.37
N LEU A 298 26.78 -9.67 1.73
CA LEU A 298 26.58 -10.24 3.07
C LEU A 298 27.67 -11.28 3.40
N SER A 299 28.07 -12.08 2.42
CA SER A 299 29.12 -13.10 2.56
C SER A 299 30.51 -12.47 2.57
N ASP A 300 30.80 -11.51 1.68
CA ASP A 300 32.05 -10.75 1.60
C ASP A 300 32.36 -10.04 2.93
N LEU A 301 31.33 -9.53 3.60
CA LEU A 301 31.45 -8.88 4.91
C LEU A 301 31.55 -9.87 6.09
N GLY A 302 31.45 -11.19 5.85
CA GLY A 302 31.45 -12.21 6.90
C GLY A 302 30.21 -12.15 7.79
N LEU A 303 29.08 -11.66 7.27
CA LEU A 303 27.84 -11.42 8.02
C LEU A 303 26.75 -12.45 7.74
N LYS A 304 26.94 -13.37 6.80
CA LYS A 304 25.97 -14.46 6.51
C LYS A 304 25.90 -15.39 7.73
N ARG A 305 24.72 -15.44 8.35
CA ARG A 305 24.44 -16.36 9.47
C ARG A 305 24.21 -17.78 8.95
N ALA A 306 24.53 -18.76 9.77
CA ALA A 306 24.19 -20.15 9.48
C ALA A 306 22.67 -20.30 9.36
N GLY A 307 22.21 -21.03 8.34
CA GLY A 307 20.78 -21.29 8.10
C GLY A 307 20.03 -20.19 7.36
N LEU A 308 20.63 -19.01 7.11
CA LEU A 308 20.01 -17.95 6.31
C LEU A 308 20.31 -18.14 4.82
N GLU A 309 19.28 -18.41 4.03
CA GLU A 309 19.37 -18.69 2.60
C GLU A 309 18.66 -17.65 1.70
N PRO A 310 19.18 -17.41 0.48
CA PRO A 310 18.63 -16.42 -0.46
C PRO A 310 17.14 -16.58 -0.75
N ALA A 311 16.68 -17.83 -0.90
CA ALA A 311 15.34 -18.19 -1.35
C ALA A 311 14.31 -18.31 -0.21
N GLU A 312 14.69 -18.02 1.05
CA GLU A 312 13.73 -18.02 2.15
C GLU A 312 12.67 -16.92 1.96
N CYS A 313 11.45 -17.21 2.40
CA CYS A 313 10.34 -16.27 2.34
C CYS A 313 10.61 -15.08 3.27
N VAL A 314 10.27 -13.87 2.83
CA VAL A 314 10.32 -12.70 3.71
C VAL A 314 9.09 -12.64 4.59
N PHE A 315 9.15 -11.93 5.71
CA PHE A 315 7.96 -11.61 6.52
C PHE A 315 7.75 -10.10 6.61
N ASN A 316 6.51 -9.68 6.42
CA ASN A 316 6.13 -8.29 6.27
C ASN A 316 6.22 -7.53 7.61
N ARG A 317 6.77 -6.32 7.59
CA ARG A 317 6.86 -5.45 8.77
C ARG A 317 5.68 -4.48 8.97
N GLY A 318 4.76 -4.41 8.01
CA GLY A 318 3.66 -3.45 8.01
C GLY A 318 2.47 -3.87 8.87
N VAL A 319 2.45 -5.12 9.33
CA VAL A 319 1.53 -5.60 10.37
C VAL A 319 2.27 -6.62 11.21
N PHE A 320 2.38 -6.37 12.51
CA PHE A 320 2.95 -7.35 13.44
C PHE A 320 2.44 -7.17 14.86
N VAL A 321 2.51 -8.24 15.64
CA VAL A 321 2.28 -8.22 17.09
C VAL A 321 3.63 -8.26 17.79
N MET A 322 3.86 -7.35 18.74
CA MET A 322 5.08 -7.27 19.53
C MET A 322 4.81 -7.72 20.96
N ASP A 323 5.63 -8.63 21.46
CA ASP A 323 5.79 -8.87 22.90
C ASP A 323 6.90 -7.95 23.42
N VAL A 324 6.52 -6.88 24.11
CA VAL A 324 7.45 -5.82 24.53
C VAL A 324 8.51 -6.34 25.50
N GLN A 325 8.15 -7.26 26.39
CA GLN A 325 9.10 -7.79 27.37
C GLN A 325 10.14 -8.68 26.70
N ARG A 326 9.70 -9.55 25.80
CA ARG A 326 10.59 -10.43 25.03
C ARG A 326 11.44 -9.65 24.04
N TRP A 327 10.87 -8.65 23.37
CA TRP A 327 11.56 -7.73 22.48
C TRP A 327 12.73 -7.02 23.19
N LYS A 328 12.47 -6.45 24.38
CA LYS A 328 13.51 -5.86 25.24
C LYS A 328 14.55 -6.87 25.70
N LYS A 329 14.12 -8.04 26.19
CA LYS A 329 15.01 -9.10 26.68
C LYS A 329 15.98 -9.58 25.60
N LEU A 330 15.53 -9.69 24.37
CA LEU A 330 16.32 -10.15 23.22
C LEU A 330 17.06 -9.01 22.50
N GLN A 331 16.94 -7.77 22.99
CA GLN A 331 17.59 -6.59 22.43
C GLN A 331 17.35 -6.43 20.92
N ILE A 332 16.10 -6.62 20.47
CA ILE A 332 15.77 -6.64 19.04
C ILE A 332 16.03 -5.26 18.40
N THR A 333 15.63 -4.17 19.06
CA THR A 333 15.92 -2.79 18.62
C THR A 333 17.41 -2.61 18.35
N GLN A 334 18.25 -3.00 19.29
CA GLN A 334 19.70 -2.88 19.16
C GLN A 334 20.27 -3.77 18.03
N GLU A 335 19.70 -4.96 17.81
CA GLU A 335 20.12 -5.79 16.66
C GLU A 335 19.74 -5.15 15.32
N ILE A 336 18.57 -4.53 15.22
CA ILE A 336 18.16 -3.77 14.03
C ILE A 336 19.13 -2.59 13.81
N GLU A 337 19.46 -1.84 14.85
CA GLU A 337 20.44 -0.75 14.77
C GLU A 337 21.82 -1.23 14.30
N ARG A 338 22.30 -2.38 14.81
CA ARG A 338 23.56 -2.99 14.35
C ARG A 338 23.52 -3.27 12.85
N TRP A 339 22.42 -3.79 12.33
CA TRP A 339 22.25 -3.99 10.90
C TRP A 339 22.22 -2.66 10.13
N MET A 340 21.55 -1.63 10.64
CA MET A 340 21.59 -0.29 10.04
C MET A 340 23.01 0.29 10.00
N ALA A 341 23.78 0.12 11.08
CA ALA A 341 25.18 0.54 11.16
C ALA A 341 26.08 -0.21 10.17
N ARG A 342 25.96 -1.55 10.08
CA ARG A 342 26.68 -2.39 9.11
C ARG A 342 26.45 -1.91 7.68
N TYR A 343 25.20 -1.61 7.32
CA TYR A 343 24.90 -1.09 5.99
C TYR A 343 25.48 0.31 5.76
N ARG A 344 25.47 1.19 6.77
CA ARG A 344 26.10 2.51 6.68
C ARG A 344 27.60 2.41 6.42
N GLU A 345 28.27 1.47 7.08
CA GLU A 345 29.72 1.26 7.05
C GLU A 345 30.19 0.46 5.82
N ALA A 346 29.33 -0.38 5.25
CA ALA A 346 29.63 -1.18 4.06
C ALA A 346 29.96 -0.31 2.84
N LYS A 347 30.89 -0.75 2.01
CA LYS A 347 31.28 -0.01 0.79
C LYS A 347 30.29 -0.21 -0.36
N LYS A 348 29.75 -1.43 -0.50
CA LYS A 348 28.70 -1.75 -1.47
C LYS A 348 27.34 -1.75 -0.79
N ASP A 349 26.30 -1.91 -1.59
CA ASP A 349 24.93 -1.92 -1.09
C ASP A 349 24.57 -3.30 -0.55
N LEU A 350 24.47 -3.41 0.78
CA LEU A 350 23.93 -4.60 1.43
C LEU A 350 22.41 -4.71 1.24
N TYR A 351 21.70 -3.58 1.18
CA TYR A 351 20.25 -3.52 1.08
C TYR A 351 19.79 -3.15 -0.32
N LYS A 352 18.68 -3.76 -0.76
CA LYS A 352 18.04 -3.55 -2.06
C LYS A 352 16.55 -3.23 -1.87
N PHE A 353 16.03 -2.31 -2.69
CA PHE A 353 14.61 -1.89 -2.83
C PHE A 353 13.84 -1.42 -1.57
N GLY A 354 14.37 -1.63 -0.36
CA GLY A 354 13.83 -1.23 0.93
C GLY A 354 14.89 -0.64 1.84
N LEU A 355 14.46 0.01 2.94
CA LEU A 355 15.38 0.58 3.95
C LEU A 355 15.10 0.04 5.36
N SER A 356 13.83 -0.03 5.78
CA SER A 356 13.47 -0.60 7.09
C SER A 356 13.18 -2.10 7.05
N GLN A 357 12.73 -2.63 5.91
CA GLN A 357 12.48 -4.07 5.72
C GLN A 357 13.76 -4.93 5.82
N PRO A 358 14.90 -4.60 5.17
CA PRO A 358 16.10 -5.43 5.24
C PRO A 358 16.67 -5.63 6.67
N PRO A 359 16.90 -4.58 7.50
CA PRO A 359 17.42 -4.79 8.85
C PRO A 359 16.40 -5.47 9.77
N TRP A 360 15.09 -5.31 9.52
CA TRP A 360 14.04 -6.07 10.18
C TRP A 360 14.15 -7.58 9.92
N LEU A 361 14.27 -7.97 8.64
CA LEU A 361 14.43 -9.37 8.24
C LEU A 361 15.68 -9.99 8.85
N LEU A 362 16.83 -9.30 8.73
CA LEU A 362 18.10 -9.78 9.26
C LEU A 362 18.14 -9.85 10.79
N ALA A 363 17.47 -8.93 11.48
CA ALA A 363 17.34 -9.01 12.93
C ALA A 363 16.44 -10.18 13.33
N LEU A 364 15.28 -10.36 12.72
CA LEU A 364 14.26 -11.28 13.20
C LEU A 364 14.24 -12.65 12.51
N HIS A 365 15.15 -12.94 11.59
CA HIS A 365 15.36 -14.28 11.03
C HIS A 365 15.41 -15.33 12.16
N ASP A 366 14.58 -16.37 12.04
CA ASP A 366 14.31 -17.42 13.04
C ASP A 366 13.80 -16.96 14.43
N ARG A 367 13.31 -15.72 14.56
CA ARG A 367 12.88 -15.13 15.83
C ARG A 367 11.47 -14.52 15.76
N TYR A 368 10.59 -15.09 14.96
CA TYR A 368 9.20 -14.67 14.86
C TYR A 368 8.23 -15.86 14.80
N SER A 369 6.98 -15.60 15.17
CA SER A 369 5.86 -16.53 15.00
C SER A 369 5.06 -16.15 13.75
N HIS A 370 4.47 -17.15 13.09
CA HIS A 370 3.79 -16.95 11.82
C HIS A 370 2.34 -16.53 12.03
N LEU A 371 1.97 -15.39 11.48
CA LEU A 371 0.57 -14.97 11.31
C LEU A 371 0.02 -15.54 10.01
N SER A 372 -1.27 -15.89 10.01
CA SER A 372 -1.99 -16.22 8.78
C SER A 372 -1.86 -15.12 7.74
N GLU A 373 -1.61 -15.50 6.48
CA GLU A 373 -1.52 -14.59 5.32
C GLU A 373 -2.74 -13.66 5.17
N LYS A 374 -3.90 -14.07 5.68
CA LYS A 374 -5.12 -13.26 5.71
C LYS A 374 -4.94 -11.94 6.45
N TRP A 375 -3.99 -11.83 7.38
CA TRP A 375 -3.69 -10.60 8.11
C TRP A 375 -2.82 -9.61 7.32
N ASN A 376 -2.46 -9.91 6.08
CA ASN A 376 -1.72 -8.98 5.22
C ASN A 376 -1.96 -9.29 3.74
N CYS A 377 -3.19 -9.08 3.25
CA CYS A 377 -3.43 -9.08 1.80
C CYS A 377 -2.75 -7.85 1.20
N ARG A 378 -1.57 -8.07 0.59
CA ARG A 378 -0.65 -7.02 0.18
C ARG A 378 -0.72 -6.73 -1.31
N GLY A 379 0.00 -5.70 -1.73
CA GLY A 379 0.12 -5.34 -3.14
C GLY A 379 -1.07 -4.57 -3.67
N LEU A 380 -2.05 -4.23 -2.82
CA LEU A 380 -3.12 -3.32 -3.23
C LEU A 380 -2.51 -1.97 -3.63
N GLY A 381 -3.01 -1.42 -4.74
CA GLY A 381 -2.42 -0.22 -5.35
C GLY A 381 -1.25 -0.50 -6.30
N ARG A 382 -0.93 -1.76 -6.63
CA ARG A 382 -0.02 -2.06 -7.76
C ARG A 382 -0.70 -1.76 -9.09
N GLU A 383 0.10 -1.43 -10.10
CA GLU A 383 -0.39 -1.14 -11.45
C GLU A 383 -0.69 -2.45 -12.21
N THR A 384 0.19 -3.44 -12.05
CA THR A 384 0.23 -4.65 -12.88
C THR A 384 0.51 -5.93 -12.08
N LEU A 385 0.07 -7.04 -12.66
CA LEU A 385 0.43 -8.41 -12.32
C LEU A 385 1.49 -8.94 -13.29
N SER A 386 2.43 -9.72 -12.79
CA SER A 386 3.34 -10.53 -13.61
C SER A 386 2.61 -11.72 -14.26
N LEU A 387 3.24 -12.36 -15.25
CA LEU A 387 2.69 -13.59 -15.85
C LEU A 387 2.63 -14.76 -14.87
N LYS A 388 3.57 -14.84 -13.92
CA LYS A 388 3.56 -15.85 -12.85
C LYS A 388 2.31 -15.69 -11.97
N GLU A 389 2.08 -14.47 -11.48
CA GLU A 389 0.89 -14.14 -10.68
C GLU A 389 -0.40 -14.36 -11.46
N LEU A 390 -0.41 -14.07 -12.78
CA LEU A 390 -1.57 -14.38 -13.62
C LEU A 390 -1.85 -15.88 -13.68
N LYS A 391 -0.81 -16.72 -13.78
CA LYS A 391 -0.96 -18.18 -13.80
C LYS A 391 -1.59 -18.70 -12.50
N GLU A 392 -1.07 -18.23 -11.37
CA GLU A 392 -1.59 -18.54 -10.03
C GLU A 392 -3.05 -18.08 -9.88
N LEU A 393 -3.32 -16.82 -10.24
CA LEU A 393 -4.65 -16.22 -10.20
C LEU A 393 -5.68 -17.00 -11.03
N LYS A 394 -5.33 -17.45 -12.24
CA LYS A 394 -6.22 -18.26 -13.09
C LYS A 394 -6.57 -19.58 -12.41
N ALA A 395 -5.59 -20.22 -11.78
CA ALA A 395 -5.78 -21.49 -11.06
C ALA A 395 -6.67 -21.29 -9.83
N ASP A 396 -6.35 -20.31 -8.98
CA ASP A 396 -7.07 -20.02 -7.74
C ASP A 396 -8.53 -19.64 -7.99
N LEU A 397 -8.74 -18.79 -9.00
CA LEU A 397 -10.07 -18.31 -9.34
C LEU A 397 -10.85 -19.29 -10.20
N LYS A 398 -10.21 -20.32 -10.77
CA LYS A 398 -10.79 -21.20 -11.79
C LYS A 398 -11.38 -20.40 -12.96
N MET A 399 -10.63 -19.39 -13.42
CA MET A 399 -11.03 -18.47 -14.50
C MET A 399 -10.00 -18.50 -15.61
N ASP A 400 -10.45 -18.66 -16.85
CA ASP A 400 -9.59 -18.45 -18.02
C ASP A 400 -9.30 -16.96 -18.23
N PHE A 401 -8.36 -16.64 -19.13
CA PHE A 401 -8.01 -15.24 -19.36
C PHE A 401 -9.16 -14.46 -19.99
N LYS A 402 -10.05 -15.10 -20.76
CA LYS A 402 -11.23 -14.46 -21.33
C LYS A 402 -12.21 -14.00 -20.25
N ALA A 403 -12.42 -14.80 -19.20
CA ALA A 403 -13.20 -14.40 -18.03
C ALA A 403 -12.51 -13.27 -17.25
N LEU A 404 -11.19 -13.34 -17.06
CA LEU A 404 -10.44 -12.24 -16.43
C LEU A 404 -10.50 -10.94 -17.26
N GLN A 405 -10.50 -11.04 -18.59
CA GLN A 405 -10.74 -9.90 -19.48
C GLN A 405 -12.14 -9.33 -19.31
N LYS A 406 -13.16 -10.17 -19.13
CA LYS A 406 -14.50 -9.70 -18.76
C LYS A 406 -14.48 -8.98 -17.42
N ALA A 407 -13.69 -9.42 -16.43
CA ALA A 407 -13.54 -8.72 -15.15
C ALA A 407 -12.87 -7.34 -15.31
N GLY A 408 -11.91 -7.21 -16.22
CA GLY A 408 -11.30 -5.92 -16.58
C GLY A 408 -9.82 -5.99 -16.92
N LEU A 409 -9.20 -7.16 -16.76
CA LEU A 409 -7.78 -7.38 -17.03
C LEU A 409 -7.48 -7.29 -18.53
N ARG A 410 -6.31 -6.77 -18.89
CA ARG A 410 -5.82 -6.65 -20.26
C ARG A 410 -4.31 -6.87 -20.25
N PRO A 411 -3.74 -7.43 -21.33
CA PRO A 411 -2.29 -7.44 -21.52
C PRO A 411 -1.71 -6.02 -21.47
N ALA A 412 -0.50 -5.90 -20.94
CA ALA A 412 0.29 -4.69 -20.85
C ALA A 412 1.78 -5.06 -21.00
N GLY A 413 2.23 -5.24 -22.25
CA GLY A 413 3.55 -5.81 -22.51
C GLY A 413 3.66 -7.25 -22.01
N ASP A 414 4.68 -7.52 -21.21
CA ASP A 414 4.92 -8.79 -20.50
C ASP A 414 4.16 -8.90 -19.17
N GLN A 415 3.21 -8.00 -18.92
CA GLN A 415 2.41 -7.95 -17.70
C GLN A 415 0.92 -7.85 -18.00
N VAL A 416 0.10 -7.81 -16.95
CA VAL A 416 -1.36 -7.67 -17.04
C VAL A 416 -1.84 -6.53 -16.15
N GLN A 417 -2.75 -5.70 -16.66
CA GLN A 417 -3.34 -4.57 -15.93
C GLN A 417 -4.87 -4.54 -16.02
N PRO A 418 -5.57 -3.95 -15.02
CA PRO A 418 -5.01 -3.50 -13.75
C PRO A 418 -4.61 -4.68 -12.87
N TYR A 419 -3.86 -4.41 -11.80
CA TYR A 419 -3.64 -5.39 -10.74
C TYR A 419 -4.97 -5.87 -10.16
N LEU A 420 -5.07 -7.18 -9.92
CA LEU A 420 -6.20 -7.82 -9.25
C LEU A 420 -5.72 -8.45 -7.94
N ALA A 421 -6.20 -7.91 -6.82
CA ALA A 421 -6.00 -8.51 -5.50
C ALA A 421 -7.06 -9.60 -5.29
N SER A 422 -6.72 -10.86 -5.54
CA SER A 422 -7.60 -12.01 -5.23
C SER A 422 -7.71 -12.25 -3.73
N CYS A 423 -6.61 -12.05 -2.98
CA CYS A 423 -6.57 -12.25 -1.54
C CYS A 423 -7.58 -11.38 -0.76
N SER A 424 -8.09 -10.29 -1.34
CA SER A 424 -9.00 -9.37 -0.66
C SER A 424 -10.35 -10.00 -0.33
N ALA A 425 -10.67 -11.15 -0.92
CA ALA A 425 -11.95 -11.81 -0.70
C ALA A 425 -12.06 -12.44 0.70
N ASP A 426 -10.93 -12.90 1.25
CA ASP A 426 -10.83 -13.58 2.55
C ASP A 426 -9.88 -12.86 3.52
N ALA A 427 -9.44 -11.66 3.16
CA ALA A 427 -8.50 -10.88 3.95
C ALA A 427 -9.15 -10.42 5.27
N LYS A 428 -8.37 -10.50 6.34
CA LYS A 428 -8.63 -9.82 7.62
C LYS A 428 -8.07 -8.40 7.61
N LEU A 429 -7.09 -8.13 6.76
CA LEU A 429 -6.46 -6.84 6.58
C LEU A 429 -6.01 -6.66 5.14
N LEU A 430 -6.41 -5.54 4.54
CA LEU A 430 -6.01 -5.08 3.22
C LEU A 430 -4.89 -4.06 3.34
N HIS A 431 -3.78 -4.24 2.62
CA HIS A 431 -2.59 -3.41 2.73
C HIS A 431 -2.26 -2.74 1.40
N PHE A 432 -2.48 -1.42 1.33
CA PHE A 432 -2.31 -0.58 0.13
C PHE A 432 -0.87 -0.14 -0.12
N ASN A 433 0.10 -1.04 0.03
CA ASN A 433 1.54 -0.75 -0.12
C ASN A 433 2.03 -0.58 -1.57
N GLY A 434 1.13 -0.64 -2.56
CA GLY A 434 1.44 -0.28 -3.94
C GLY A 434 1.62 1.22 -4.17
N LYS A 435 1.91 1.60 -5.42
CA LYS A 435 2.14 2.99 -5.84
C LYS A 435 0.84 3.81 -5.96
N LEU A 436 -0.24 3.16 -6.39
CA LEU A 436 -1.55 3.77 -6.60
C LEU A 436 -2.30 3.85 -5.27
N LYS A 437 -2.07 4.94 -4.55
CA LYS A 437 -2.69 5.16 -3.25
C LYS A 437 -4.18 5.54 -3.41
N PRO A 438 -5.11 4.97 -2.64
CA PRO A 438 -6.54 5.22 -2.79
C PRO A 438 -6.94 6.67 -2.50
N TRP A 439 -6.29 7.36 -1.56
CA TRP A 439 -6.48 8.80 -1.31
C TRP A 439 -5.89 9.72 -2.41
N GLN A 440 -5.34 9.13 -3.47
CA GLN A 440 -4.86 9.82 -4.67
C GLN A 440 -5.60 9.36 -5.92
N ALA A 441 -6.76 8.68 -5.76
CA ALA A 441 -7.52 8.09 -6.85
C ALA A 441 -7.79 9.05 -8.01
N ASP A 442 -8.12 10.31 -7.73
CA ASP A 442 -8.38 11.31 -8.77
C ASP A 442 -7.21 11.53 -9.74
N LYS A 443 -5.97 11.27 -9.28
CA LYS A 443 -4.75 11.46 -10.09
C LYS A 443 -4.51 10.32 -11.07
N TRP A 444 -4.98 9.11 -10.79
CA TRP A 444 -4.67 7.91 -11.59
C TRP A 444 -5.91 7.24 -12.19
N ALA A 445 -7.09 7.37 -11.59
CA ALA A 445 -8.30 6.68 -12.03
C ALA A 445 -8.77 7.07 -13.45
N SER A 446 -8.41 8.25 -13.93
CA SER A 446 -8.73 8.72 -15.29
C SER A 446 -7.72 8.27 -16.36
N ARG A 447 -6.49 7.92 -15.97
CA ARG A 447 -5.38 7.61 -16.89
C ARG A 447 -4.97 6.14 -16.89
N GLN A 448 -5.19 5.46 -15.78
CA GLN A 448 -4.87 4.05 -15.57
C GLN A 448 -6.14 3.30 -15.24
N ARG A 449 -6.18 1.99 -15.55
CA ARG A 449 -7.24 1.14 -15.02
C ARG A 449 -7.02 0.99 -13.52
N ALA A 450 -8.05 1.27 -12.73
CA ALA A 450 -8.00 1.17 -11.28
C ALA A 450 -7.72 -0.29 -10.85
N PRO A 451 -6.86 -0.52 -9.84
CA PRO A 451 -6.72 -1.84 -9.22
C PRO A 451 -8.08 -2.38 -8.77
N ILE A 452 -8.32 -3.65 -9.05
CA ILE A 452 -9.58 -4.32 -8.70
C ILE A 452 -9.36 -5.35 -7.60
N CYS A 453 -10.37 -5.52 -6.77
CA CYS A 453 -10.36 -6.39 -5.61
C CYS A 453 -11.50 -7.40 -5.76
N LEU A 454 -11.24 -8.64 -5.33
CA LEU A 454 -12.25 -9.68 -5.21
C LEU A 454 -12.95 -9.57 -3.85
N VAL A 455 -14.26 -9.80 -3.80
CA VAL A 455 -15.03 -9.79 -2.55
C VAL A 455 -16.01 -10.96 -2.49
N HIS A 456 -16.30 -11.46 -1.29
CA HIS A 456 -17.31 -12.50 -1.04
C HIS A 456 -18.56 -11.93 -0.33
N GLY A 457 -19.75 -12.33 -0.79
CA GLY A 457 -21.02 -12.07 -0.11
C GLY A 457 -21.57 -10.65 -0.25
N GLN A 458 -22.40 -10.23 0.72
CA GLN A 458 -22.96 -8.87 0.81
C GLN A 458 -21.90 -7.88 1.34
N THR A 459 -20.78 -7.75 0.65
CA THR A 459 -19.85 -6.65 0.95
C THR A 459 -20.54 -5.34 0.59
N LEU A 460 -20.63 -4.45 1.58
CA LEU A 460 -20.99 -3.03 1.46
C LEU A 460 -21.94 -2.72 0.28
N PRO A 461 -23.27 -2.83 0.46
CA PRO A 461 -24.26 -2.79 -0.63
C PRO A 461 -24.15 -1.58 -1.57
N GLN A 462 -23.56 -0.49 -1.07
CA GLN A 462 -23.35 0.79 -1.74
C GLN A 462 -22.25 0.75 -2.82
N LEU A 463 -21.38 -0.27 -2.82
CA LEU A 463 -20.24 -0.32 -3.73
C LEU A 463 -20.65 -0.71 -5.16
N GLN A 464 -19.99 -0.09 -6.14
CA GLN A 464 -20.11 -0.51 -7.53
C GLN A 464 -19.46 -1.87 -7.72
N ARG A 465 -20.27 -2.85 -8.11
CA ARG A 465 -19.88 -4.25 -8.23
C ARG A 465 -19.98 -4.73 -9.67
N LYS A 466 -19.11 -5.67 -10.01
CA LYS A 466 -19.11 -6.34 -11.30
C LYS A 466 -19.05 -7.85 -11.10
N GLU A 467 -20.04 -8.55 -11.62
CA GLU A 467 -20.13 -10.00 -11.54
C GLU A 467 -19.54 -10.66 -12.79
N VAL A 468 -18.59 -11.57 -12.61
CA VAL A 468 -18.04 -12.39 -13.69
C VAL A 468 -17.79 -13.80 -13.18
N SER A 469 -18.35 -14.80 -13.86
CA SER A 469 -18.17 -16.22 -13.50
C SER A 469 -18.47 -16.53 -12.02
N GLY A 470 -19.52 -15.93 -11.46
CA GLY A 470 -19.93 -16.13 -10.06
C GLY A 470 -19.02 -15.47 -9.02
N LYS A 471 -18.18 -14.53 -9.45
CA LYS A 471 -17.29 -13.74 -8.60
C LYS A 471 -17.59 -12.26 -8.70
N THR A 472 -17.55 -11.59 -7.55
CA THR A 472 -17.81 -10.16 -7.41
C THR A 472 -16.50 -9.37 -7.37
N PHE A 473 -16.36 -8.42 -8.28
CA PHE A 473 -15.23 -7.51 -8.37
C PHE A 473 -15.64 -6.07 -8.04
N VAL A 474 -14.80 -5.38 -7.28
CA VAL A 474 -14.94 -3.95 -6.95
C VAL A 474 -13.63 -3.22 -7.22
N ARG A 475 -13.63 -1.89 -7.25
CA ARG A 475 -12.36 -1.14 -7.23
C ARG A 475 -11.77 -1.26 -5.83
N CYS A 476 -10.47 -1.55 -5.72
CA CYS A 476 -9.83 -1.63 -4.41
C CYS A 476 -9.93 -0.31 -3.63
N ALA A 477 -9.90 0.83 -4.32
CA ALA A 477 -10.04 2.14 -3.69
C ALA A 477 -11.41 2.33 -3.02
N ASP A 478 -12.46 1.65 -3.50
CA ASP A 478 -13.80 1.75 -2.92
C ASP A 478 -13.90 1.02 -1.57
N LEU A 479 -13.12 -0.06 -1.38
CA LEU A 479 -13.00 -0.73 -0.08
C LEU A 479 -12.31 0.15 0.97
N TRP A 480 -11.45 1.07 0.52
CA TRP A 480 -10.77 2.01 1.39
C TRP A 480 -11.63 3.24 1.68
N SER A 481 -12.23 3.86 0.65
CA SER A 481 -13.00 5.10 0.79
C SER A 481 -14.28 4.92 1.58
N TYR A 482 -14.80 3.69 1.68
CA TYR A 482 -15.95 3.38 2.53
C TYR A 482 -15.76 3.83 3.99
N PHE A 483 -14.53 3.84 4.50
CA PHE A 483 -14.22 4.23 5.88
C PHE A 483 -13.86 5.70 6.03
N LEU A 484 -14.07 6.52 5.00
CA LEU A 484 -13.84 7.96 5.04
C LEU A 484 -15.12 8.70 4.66
N SER A 485 -15.71 9.44 5.58
CA SER A 485 -16.92 10.22 5.25
C SER A 485 -16.58 11.38 4.30
N PRO A 486 -17.53 11.81 3.44
CA PRO A 486 -17.34 12.98 2.59
C PRO A 486 -16.97 14.24 3.39
N GLU A 487 -17.50 14.41 4.60
CA GLU A 487 -17.17 15.51 5.49
C GLU A 487 -15.71 15.44 5.95
N ALA A 488 -15.26 14.26 6.40
CA ALA A 488 -13.88 14.01 6.80
C ALA A 488 -12.92 14.24 5.64
N GLU A 489 -13.24 13.74 4.45
CA GLU A 489 -12.44 13.95 3.26
C GLU A 489 -12.30 15.43 2.91
N ASN A 490 -13.42 16.17 2.90
CA ASN A 490 -13.41 17.61 2.60
C ASN A 490 -12.56 18.41 3.60
N LEU A 491 -12.65 18.10 4.90
CA LEU A 491 -11.84 18.76 5.93
C LEU A 491 -10.34 18.52 5.70
N LEU A 492 -9.96 17.29 5.38
CA LEU A 492 -8.56 16.91 5.18
C LEU A 492 -7.97 17.48 3.90
N VAL A 493 -8.74 17.50 2.81
CA VAL A 493 -8.30 18.11 1.55
C VAL A 493 -8.10 19.62 1.71
N ARG A 494 -9.00 20.31 2.42
CA ARG A 494 -8.86 21.75 2.73
C ARG A 494 -7.64 22.03 3.61
N ALA A 495 -7.44 21.23 4.65
CA ALA A 495 -6.28 21.36 5.53
C ALA A 495 -4.95 21.14 4.79
N ALA A 496 -4.93 20.23 3.80
CA ALA A 496 -3.76 19.99 2.96
C ALA A 496 -3.51 21.11 1.94
N ALA A 497 -4.55 21.77 1.43
CA ALA A 497 -4.44 22.87 0.46
C ALA A 497 -4.09 24.23 1.09
N ALA A 498 -4.27 24.40 2.40
CA ALA A 498 -3.95 25.62 3.14
C ALA A 498 -2.47 25.74 3.57
N LYS A 499 -1.64 24.76 3.22
CA LYS A 499 -0.18 24.73 3.40
C LYS A 499 0.51 24.87 2.05
#